data_AF-A0A4R8GSR8-F1
#
_entry.id   AF-A0A4R8GSR8-F1
#
_cell.length_a   1.000
_cell.length_b   1.000
_cell.length_c   1.000
_cell.angle_alpha   90.00
_cell.angle_beta   90.00
_cell.angle_gamma   90.00
#
_symmetry.space_group_name_H-M   'P 1'
#
loop_
_entity.id
_entity.type
_entity.pdbx_description
1 polymer ?
#
loop_
_entity_poly.entity_id
_entity_poly.type
_entity_poly.pdbx_seq_one_letter_code
_entity_poly.pdbx_strand_id
1 'polypeptide(L)'
;MGEKITREIKDKILDILDKMGLKLNKEKTKSVEAKKNAFNFLGFTFRFDNCLYNKGSKYWNVFPSKKAQKRLRRKIRDYLKSSGHLLPMAIANDLNSKLRGWINYFTISKVSYPNKAKRDIEWYLRRTLNKHFKRKSQRKSRLYSKGVYRILVEKHGLVKPTAY
;
A
#
# COMPACT_ATOMS: atom_id res chain seq x y z
N MET A 1 13.04 -28.92 0.22
CA MET A 1 13.22 -27.81 1.18
C MET A 1 14.13 -26.79 0.53
N GLY A 2 13.78 -25.49 0.50
CA GLY A 2 14.56 -24.49 -0.24
C GLY A 2 16.02 -24.45 0.23
N GLU A 3 16.92 -24.83 -0.65
CA GLU A 3 18.36 -24.96 -0.40
C GLU A 3 18.97 -23.61 0.00
N LYS A 4 20.04 -23.65 0.81
CA LYS A 4 20.87 -22.47 1.04
C LYS A 4 21.40 -22.02 -0.32
N ILE A 5 21.31 -20.72 -0.63
CA ILE A 5 21.95 -20.16 -1.82
C ILE A 5 23.45 -20.40 -1.70
N THR A 6 23.98 -21.34 -2.48
CA THR A 6 25.40 -21.70 -2.48
C THR A 6 26.23 -20.60 -3.12
N ARG A 7 27.53 -20.61 -2.82
CA ARG A 7 28.48 -19.66 -3.41
C ARG A 7 28.56 -19.82 -4.93
N GLU A 8 28.56 -21.06 -5.41
CA GLU A 8 28.57 -21.41 -6.83
C GLU A 8 27.42 -20.78 -7.63
N ILE A 9 26.18 -20.80 -7.09
CA ILE A 9 25.04 -20.17 -7.76
C ILE A 9 25.24 -18.66 -7.88
N LYS A 10 25.79 -18.01 -6.83
CA LYS A 10 26.07 -16.58 -6.85
C LYS A 10 27.14 -16.25 -7.90
N ASP A 11 28.20 -17.03 -7.95
CA ASP A 11 29.32 -16.81 -8.88
C ASP A 11 28.85 -16.99 -10.34
N LYS A 12 28.01 -18.01 -10.63
CA LYS A 12 27.40 -18.18 -11.96
C LYS A 12 26.49 -17.01 -12.35
N ILE A 13 25.68 -16.48 -11.42
CA ILE A 13 24.85 -15.31 -11.69
C ILE A 13 25.72 -14.08 -11.98
N LEU A 14 26.83 -13.91 -11.24
CA LEU A 14 27.76 -12.81 -11.47
C LEU A 14 28.44 -12.91 -12.84
N ASP A 15 28.87 -14.11 -13.26
CA ASP A 15 29.45 -14.35 -14.59
C ASP A 15 28.45 -14.03 -15.72
N ILE A 16 27.18 -14.46 -15.58
CA ILE A 16 26.13 -14.14 -16.57
C ILE A 16 25.90 -12.62 -16.64
N LEU A 17 25.82 -11.94 -15.48
CA LEU A 17 25.64 -10.49 -15.45
C LEU A 17 26.82 -9.76 -16.09
N ASP A 18 28.05 -10.22 -15.85
CA ASP A 18 29.27 -9.61 -16.41
C ASP A 18 29.34 -9.78 -17.94
N LYS A 19 28.96 -10.96 -18.45
CA LYS A 19 28.80 -11.21 -19.90
C LYS A 19 27.77 -10.29 -20.55
N MET A 20 26.78 -9.81 -19.80
CA MET A 20 25.79 -8.84 -20.26
C MET A 20 26.23 -7.37 -20.04
N GLY A 21 27.44 -7.14 -19.50
CA GLY A 21 27.95 -5.81 -19.16
C GLY A 21 27.27 -5.19 -17.93
N LEU A 22 26.62 -5.98 -17.08
CA LEU A 22 25.88 -5.53 -15.91
C LEU A 22 26.65 -5.82 -14.61
N LYS A 23 26.61 -4.86 -13.67
CA LYS A 23 27.21 -5.02 -12.34
C LYS A 23 26.15 -4.99 -11.24
N LEU A 24 26.31 -5.87 -10.26
CA LEU A 24 25.40 -5.98 -9.13
C LEU A 24 25.69 -4.86 -8.11
N ASN A 25 24.64 -4.13 -7.73
CA ASN A 25 24.76 -3.07 -6.73
C ASN A 25 24.88 -3.70 -5.33
N LYS A 26 26.08 -3.65 -4.74
CA LYS A 26 26.40 -4.26 -3.44
C LYS A 26 25.63 -3.64 -2.26
N GLU A 27 25.21 -2.38 -2.36
CA GLU A 27 24.43 -1.72 -1.31
C GLU A 27 22.97 -2.20 -1.28
N LYS A 28 22.40 -2.48 -2.45
CA LYS A 28 21.00 -2.90 -2.60
C LYS A 28 20.81 -4.40 -2.41
N THR A 29 21.83 -5.19 -2.70
CA THR A 29 21.74 -6.66 -2.68
C THR A 29 22.19 -7.22 -1.33
N LYS A 30 21.34 -8.06 -0.74
CA LYS A 30 21.67 -8.78 0.50
C LYS A 30 21.01 -10.15 0.52
N SER A 31 21.68 -11.10 1.16
CA SER A 31 21.10 -12.41 1.46
C SER A 31 20.21 -12.28 2.70
N VAL A 32 18.97 -12.77 2.62
CA VAL A 32 18.02 -12.70 3.74
C VAL A 32 17.48 -14.09 4.04
N GLU A 33 17.56 -14.49 5.31
CA GLU A 33 16.87 -15.69 5.78
C GLU A 33 15.38 -15.40 5.94
N ALA A 34 14.60 -15.71 4.89
CA ALA A 34 13.20 -15.30 4.76
C ALA A 34 12.29 -15.80 5.91
N LYS A 35 12.60 -16.94 6.54
CA LYS A 35 11.81 -17.48 7.66
C LYS A 35 12.06 -16.78 9.00
N LYS A 36 13.18 -16.08 9.14
CA LYS A 36 13.53 -15.31 10.35
C LYS A 36 13.28 -13.83 10.17
N ASN A 37 13.59 -13.30 9.00
CA ASN A 37 13.57 -11.87 8.72
C ASN A 37 12.55 -11.53 7.64
N ALA A 38 11.73 -10.50 7.91
CA ALA A 38 10.85 -9.96 6.89
C ALA A 38 11.66 -9.21 5.81
N PHE A 39 11.23 -9.34 4.56
CA PHE A 39 11.83 -8.62 3.44
C PHE A 39 10.78 -7.99 2.54
N ASN A 40 11.20 -7.01 1.74
CA ASN A 40 10.31 -6.32 0.81
C ASN A 40 10.65 -6.70 -0.62
N PHE A 41 9.64 -7.03 -1.42
CA PHE A 41 9.80 -7.32 -2.84
C PHE A 41 8.56 -6.82 -3.60
N LEU A 42 8.76 -6.12 -4.72
CA LEU A 42 7.70 -5.51 -5.55
C LEU A 42 6.66 -4.70 -4.76
N GLY A 43 7.08 -4.08 -3.66
CA GLY A 43 6.18 -3.28 -2.81
C GLY A 43 5.35 -4.09 -1.81
N PHE A 44 5.49 -5.41 -1.78
CA PHE A 44 4.99 -6.29 -0.72
C PHE A 44 6.04 -6.48 0.38
N THR A 45 5.59 -6.77 1.58
CA THR A 45 6.38 -7.28 2.68
C THR A 45 6.02 -8.75 2.87
N PHE A 46 7.03 -9.61 2.84
CA PHE A 46 6.93 -11.03 3.14
C PHE A 46 7.42 -11.25 4.56
N ARG A 47 6.60 -11.88 5.40
CA ARG A 47 6.94 -12.17 6.80
C ARG A 47 6.46 -13.56 7.17
N PHE A 48 7.28 -14.31 7.89
CA PHE A 48 6.89 -15.63 8.40
C PHE A 48 6.36 -15.48 9.83
N ASP A 49 5.03 -15.41 9.95
CA ASP A 49 4.33 -15.08 11.19
C ASP A 49 3.81 -16.33 11.90
N ASN A 50 3.66 -16.24 13.23
CA ASN A 50 2.95 -17.24 14.01
C ASN A 50 1.45 -17.19 13.72
N CYS A 51 0.83 -18.35 13.55
CA CYS A 51 -0.61 -18.50 13.47
C CYS A 51 -1.25 -18.05 14.79
N LEU A 52 -2.28 -17.20 14.71
CA LEU A 52 -3.01 -16.74 15.90
C LEU A 52 -3.88 -17.85 16.52
N TYR A 53 -4.44 -18.72 15.67
CA TYR A 53 -5.42 -19.73 16.08
C TYR A 53 -4.80 -21.10 16.37
N ASN A 54 -3.58 -21.37 15.89
CA ASN A 54 -2.91 -22.64 16.08
C ASN A 54 -1.49 -22.39 16.63
N LYS A 55 -1.34 -22.59 17.94
CA LYS A 55 -0.06 -22.41 18.63
C LYS A 55 0.97 -23.41 18.08
N GLY A 56 2.11 -22.91 17.63
CA GLY A 56 3.19 -23.71 17.04
C GLY A 56 3.19 -23.74 15.51
N SER A 57 2.10 -23.35 14.85
CA SER A 57 2.05 -23.21 13.39
C SER A 57 2.51 -21.82 12.94
N LYS A 58 3.19 -21.76 11.79
CA LYS A 58 3.65 -20.52 11.15
C LYS A 58 3.20 -20.48 9.70
N TYR A 59 2.98 -19.28 9.18
CA TYR A 59 2.53 -19.07 7.80
C TYR A 59 3.21 -17.85 7.16
N TRP A 60 3.17 -17.82 5.83
CA TRP A 60 3.61 -16.66 5.07
C TRP A 60 2.54 -15.59 5.06
N ASN A 61 2.85 -14.46 5.70
CA ASN A 61 2.04 -13.26 5.65
C ASN A 61 2.61 -12.31 4.60
N VAL A 62 1.87 -12.13 3.51
CA VAL A 62 2.21 -11.23 2.41
C VAL A 62 1.28 -10.03 2.43
N PHE A 63 1.80 -8.82 2.63
CA PHE A 63 0.97 -7.63 2.73
C PHE A 63 1.66 -6.39 2.15
N PRO A 64 0.93 -5.29 1.89
CA PRO A 64 1.51 -4.10 1.28
C PRO A 64 2.56 -3.46 2.19
N SER A 65 3.76 -3.23 1.65
CA SER A 65 4.87 -2.66 2.41
C SER A 65 4.55 -1.26 2.95
N LYS A 66 5.16 -0.91 4.09
CA LYS A 66 5.03 0.44 4.68
C LYS A 66 5.39 1.53 3.66
N LYS A 67 6.40 1.28 2.81
CA LYS A 67 6.82 2.21 1.74
C LYS A 67 5.71 2.39 0.69
N ALA A 68 5.07 1.32 0.25
CA ALA A 68 3.96 1.37 -0.71
C ALA A 68 2.75 2.12 -0.14
N GLN A 69 2.39 1.86 1.13
CA GLN A 69 1.30 2.58 1.80
C GLN A 69 1.62 4.07 1.96
N LYS A 70 2.84 4.43 2.38
CA LYS A 70 3.28 5.83 2.49
C LYS A 70 3.23 6.54 1.14
N ARG A 71 3.60 5.85 0.06
CA ARG A 71 3.53 6.38 -1.32
C ARG A 71 2.09 6.71 -1.72
N LEU A 72 1.12 5.83 -1.44
CA LEU A 72 -0.30 6.11 -1.70
C LEU A 72 -0.79 7.32 -0.89
N ARG A 73 -0.52 7.35 0.42
CA ARG A 73 -0.92 8.47 1.29
C ARG A 73 -0.34 9.80 0.79
N ARG A 74 0.91 9.80 0.33
CA ARG A 74 1.54 10.96 -0.30
C ARG A 74 0.79 11.39 -1.57
N LYS A 75 0.51 10.46 -2.50
CA LYS A 75 -0.26 10.76 -3.72
C LYS A 75 -1.64 11.37 -3.40
N ILE A 76 -2.36 10.82 -2.42
CA ILE A 76 -3.65 11.35 -1.97
C ILE A 76 -3.50 12.77 -1.42
N ARG A 77 -2.51 12.99 -0.54
CA ARG A 77 -2.27 14.31 0.06
C ARG A 77 -1.91 15.36 -1.00
N ASP A 78 -1.03 15.01 -1.91
CA ASP A 78 -0.53 15.95 -2.91
C ASP A 78 -1.64 16.29 -3.91
N TYR A 79 -2.47 15.30 -4.29
CA TYR A 79 -3.71 15.54 -5.04
C TYR A 79 -4.67 16.48 -4.29
N LEU A 80 -4.92 16.24 -3.00
CA LEU A 80 -5.82 17.07 -2.21
C LEU A 80 -5.29 18.50 -1.96
N LYS A 81 -4.00 18.75 -2.17
CA LYS A 81 -3.44 20.11 -2.10
C LYS A 81 -3.79 20.94 -3.32
N SER A 82 -3.76 20.35 -4.53
CA SER A 82 -4.09 21.05 -5.78
C SER A 82 -5.59 21.05 -6.09
N SER A 83 -6.36 20.13 -5.52
CA SER A 83 -7.80 19.98 -5.78
C SER A 83 -8.72 20.97 -5.05
N GLY A 84 -8.19 22.09 -4.53
CA GLY A 84 -8.95 23.03 -3.70
C GLY A 84 -10.17 23.65 -4.40
N HIS A 85 -10.12 23.79 -5.73
CA HIS A 85 -11.18 24.38 -6.55
C HIS A 85 -12.21 23.34 -7.04
N LEU A 86 -11.90 22.05 -7.02
CA LEU A 86 -12.73 21.01 -7.64
C LEU A 86 -13.99 20.70 -6.84
N LEU A 87 -15.08 20.32 -7.50
CA LEU A 87 -16.31 19.87 -6.83
C LEU A 87 -16.08 18.56 -6.04
N PRO A 88 -16.86 18.30 -4.97
CA PRO A 88 -16.73 17.08 -4.16
C PRO A 88 -16.83 15.78 -4.98
N MET A 89 -17.67 15.76 -6.01
CA MET A 89 -17.84 14.62 -6.91
C MET A 89 -16.59 14.33 -7.74
N ALA A 90 -15.97 15.37 -8.31
CA ALA A 90 -14.71 15.23 -9.05
C ALA A 90 -13.58 14.71 -8.14
N ILE A 91 -13.51 15.21 -6.90
CA ILE A 91 -12.57 14.71 -5.89
C ILE A 91 -12.77 13.22 -5.61
N ALA A 92 -14.01 12.76 -5.47
CA ALA A 92 -14.31 11.35 -5.24
C ALA A 92 -13.87 10.47 -6.42
N ASN A 93 -14.20 10.87 -7.65
CA ASN A 93 -13.85 10.14 -8.88
C ASN A 93 -12.33 10.00 -9.07
N ASP A 94 -11.58 11.08 -8.89
CA ASP A 94 -10.12 11.06 -9.02
C ASP A 94 -9.43 10.24 -7.94
N LEU A 95 -9.98 10.24 -6.73
CA LEU A 95 -9.50 9.39 -5.63
C LEU A 95 -9.81 7.92 -5.91
N ASN A 96 -10.99 7.62 -6.48
CA ASN A 96 -11.39 6.27 -6.83
C ASN A 96 -10.39 5.61 -7.77
N SER A 97 -9.95 6.28 -8.83
CA SER A 97 -8.96 5.73 -9.77
C SER A 97 -7.65 5.35 -9.06
N LYS A 98 -7.20 6.17 -8.11
CA LYS A 98 -5.97 5.93 -7.33
C LYS A 98 -6.15 4.80 -6.31
N LEU A 99 -7.29 4.76 -5.65
CA LEU A 99 -7.61 3.76 -4.63
C LEU A 99 -7.85 2.38 -5.25
N ARG A 100 -8.68 2.29 -6.30
CA ARG A 100 -8.97 1.04 -7.01
C ARG A 100 -7.71 0.41 -7.56
N GLY A 101 -6.88 1.18 -8.27
CA GLY A 101 -5.62 0.67 -8.82
C GLY A 101 -4.68 0.14 -7.73
N TRP A 102 -4.60 0.84 -6.59
CA TRP A 102 -3.78 0.38 -5.47
C TRP A 102 -4.36 -0.89 -4.82
N ILE A 103 -5.68 -0.93 -4.57
CA ILE A 103 -6.33 -2.09 -3.94
C ILE A 103 -6.23 -3.32 -4.85
N ASN A 104 -6.51 -3.17 -6.15
CA ASN A 104 -6.40 -4.25 -7.14
C ASN A 104 -4.99 -4.83 -7.15
N TYR A 105 -3.96 -3.99 -7.22
CA TYR A 105 -2.56 -4.45 -7.25
C TYR A 105 -2.17 -5.24 -5.99
N PHE A 106 -2.64 -4.78 -4.82
CA PHE A 106 -2.27 -5.37 -3.53
C PHE A 106 -3.22 -6.48 -3.05
N THR A 107 -4.28 -6.79 -3.82
CA THR A 107 -5.24 -7.84 -3.52
C THR A 107 -5.04 -9.00 -4.48
N ILE A 108 -4.17 -9.92 -4.08
CA ILE A 108 -3.94 -11.21 -4.71
C ILE A 108 -4.69 -12.27 -3.92
N SER A 109 -5.63 -12.94 -4.60
CA SER A 109 -6.47 -13.98 -4.01
C SER A 109 -5.62 -15.08 -3.36
N LYS A 110 -6.01 -15.50 -2.14
CA LYS A 110 -5.34 -16.54 -1.31
C LYS A 110 -3.89 -16.29 -0.91
N VAL A 111 -3.23 -15.26 -1.44
CA VAL A 111 -1.80 -14.98 -1.19
C VAL A 111 -1.63 -13.77 -0.30
N SER A 112 -2.32 -12.67 -0.59
CA SER A 112 -2.11 -11.39 0.09
C SER A 112 -3.13 -11.12 1.19
N TYR A 113 -2.70 -10.42 2.23
CA TYR A 113 -3.53 -10.01 3.38
C TYR A 113 -3.59 -8.47 3.49
N PRO A 114 -4.25 -7.76 2.56
CA PRO A 114 -4.26 -6.30 2.54
C PRO A 114 -5.23 -5.66 3.54
N ASN A 115 -6.09 -6.43 4.21
CA ASN A 115 -7.20 -5.91 5.03
C ASN A 115 -6.75 -4.91 6.12
N LYS A 116 -5.61 -5.16 6.77
CA LYS A 116 -5.04 -4.21 7.72
C LYS A 116 -4.65 -2.89 7.03
N ALA A 117 -3.99 -2.98 5.88
CA ALA A 117 -3.60 -1.81 5.11
C ALA A 117 -4.82 -1.04 4.55
N LYS A 118 -5.87 -1.74 4.11
CA LYS A 118 -7.15 -1.16 3.69
C LYS A 118 -7.78 -0.31 4.81
N ARG A 119 -7.84 -0.85 6.04
CA ARG A 119 -8.31 -0.10 7.23
C ARG A 119 -7.47 1.15 7.51
N ASP A 120 -6.14 1.03 7.45
CA ASP A 120 -5.24 2.16 7.68
C ASP A 120 -5.41 3.27 6.64
N ILE A 121 -5.64 2.90 5.37
CA ILE A 121 -5.91 3.84 4.27
C ILE A 121 -7.27 4.50 4.47
N GLU A 122 -8.31 3.75 4.82
CA GLU A 122 -9.63 4.30 5.09
C GLU A 122 -9.59 5.33 6.23
N TRP A 123 -8.91 5.00 7.34
CA TRP A 123 -8.72 5.95 8.44
C TRP A 123 -7.99 7.22 7.98
N TYR A 124 -6.95 7.06 7.16
CA TYR A 124 -6.21 8.19 6.58
C TYR A 124 -7.09 9.06 5.67
N LEU A 125 -7.93 8.45 4.83
CA LEU A 125 -8.89 9.16 3.98
C LEU A 125 -9.87 9.97 4.82
N ARG A 126 -10.53 9.33 5.80
CA ARG A 126 -11.46 10.00 6.72
C ARG A 126 -10.83 11.26 7.34
N ARG A 127 -9.63 11.10 7.90
CA ARG A 127 -8.91 12.21 8.55
C ARG A 127 -8.52 13.31 7.56
N THR A 128 -8.00 12.94 6.38
CA THR A 128 -7.44 13.90 5.42
C THR A 128 -8.54 14.66 4.68
N LEU A 129 -9.62 13.98 4.29
CA LEU A 129 -10.79 14.60 3.67
C LEU A 129 -11.49 15.56 4.64
N ASN A 130 -11.67 15.17 5.90
CA ASN A 130 -12.20 16.09 6.92
C ASN A 130 -11.37 17.37 7.03
N LYS A 131 -10.03 17.25 7.04
CA LYS A 131 -9.12 18.42 7.07
C LYS A 131 -9.22 19.26 5.79
N HIS A 132 -9.29 18.63 4.62
CA HIS A 132 -9.39 19.32 3.34
C HIS A 132 -10.68 20.16 3.26
N PHE A 133 -11.84 19.55 3.52
CA PHE A 133 -13.13 20.25 3.44
C PHE A 133 -13.37 21.23 4.58
N LYS A 134 -12.70 21.08 5.73
CA LYS A 134 -12.67 22.11 6.78
C LYS A 134 -12.00 23.41 6.30
N ARG A 135 -10.96 23.30 5.45
CA ARG A 135 -10.16 24.44 4.97
C ARG A 135 -10.66 25.06 3.67
N LYS A 136 -11.45 24.32 2.90
CA LYS A 136 -11.87 24.69 1.54
C LYS A 136 -12.78 25.93 1.45
N SER A 137 -13.37 26.40 2.54
CA SER A 137 -14.33 27.51 2.50
C SER A 137 -14.18 28.41 3.72
N GLN A 138 -14.20 29.74 3.51
CA GLN A 138 -14.15 30.76 4.58
C GLN A 138 -15.28 30.57 5.60
N ARG A 139 -16.48 30.18 5.15
CA ARG A 139 -17.53 29.60 6.00
C ARG A 139 -17.42 28.07 5.92
N LYS A 140 -17.20 27.38 7.04
CA LYS A 140 -17.00 25.91 7.08
C LYS A 140 -17.92 25.21 6.06
N SER A 141 -17.35 24.40 5.17
CA SER A 141 -18.13 23.69 4.14
C SER A 141 -19.31 22.95 4.76
N ARG A 142 -20.50 23.02 4.14
CA ARG A 142 -21.70 22.26 4.59
C ARG A 142 -21.46 20.76 4.71
N LEU A 143 -20.45 20.23 4.00
CA LEU A 143 -20.03 18.83 4.10
C LEU A 143 -19.29 18.51 5.40
N TYR A 144 -18.57 19.48 5.96
CA TYR A 144 -17.78 19.29 7.18
C TYR A 144 -18.65 18.94 8.39
N SER A 145 -19.74 19.66 8.60
CA SER A 145 -20.65 19.45 9.74
C SER A 145 -21.43 18.14 9.65
N LYS A 146 -21.61 17.57 8.46
CA LYS A 146 -22.47 16.40 8.20
C LYS A 146 -21.70 15.07 8.07
N GLY A 147 -20.37 15.10 8.24
CA GLY A 147 -19.49 13.95 8.08
C GLY A 147 -19.05 13.75 6.63
N VAL A 148 -17.96 14.43 6.24
CA VAL A 148 -17.45 14.52 4.86
C VAL A 148 -17.27 13.14 4.22
N TYR A 149 -16.58 12.23 4.89
CA TYR A 149 -16.27 10.92 4.33
C TYR A 149 -17.54 10.12 4.03
N ARG A 150 -18.51 10.14 4.95
CA ARG A 150 -19.80 9.45 4.77
C ARG A 150 -20.52 9.98 3.53
N ILE A 151 -20.61 11.30 3.38
CA ILE A 151 -21.27 11.93 2.24
C ILE A 151 -20.55 11.63 0.93
N LEU A 152 -19.21 11.67 0.92
CA LEU A 152 -18.43 11.34 -0.28
C LEU A 152 -18.66 9.88 -0.71
N VAL A 153 -18.80 8.96 0.25
CA VAL A 153 -19.12 7.57 -0.07
C VAL A 153 -20.56 7.44 -0.57
N GLU A 154 -21.54 7.92 0.20
CA GLU A 154 -22.97 7.67 -0.07
C GLU A 154 -23.51 8.47 -1.27
N LYS A 155 -23.09 9.73 -1.42
CA LYS A 155 -23.63 10.64 -2.45
C LYS A 155 -22.73 10.83 -3.66
N HIS A 156 -21.42 10.60 -3.51
CA HIS A 156 -20.43 10.85 -4.56
C HIS A 156 -19.65 9.59 -4.95
N GLY A 157 -20.02 8.42 -4.43
CA GLY A 157 -19.47 7.13 -4.86
C GLY A 157 -17.99 6.91 -4.53
N LEU A 158 -17.45 7.57 -3.50
CA LEU A 158 -16.09 7.30 -3.04
C LEU A 158 -15.98 5.84 -2.58
N VAL A 159 -15.00 5.12 -3.12
CA VAL A 159 -14.73 3.71 -2.77
C VAL A 159 -14.33 3.61 -1.31
N LYS A 160 -15.03 2.75 -0.57
CA LYS A 160 -14.64 2.30 0.78
C LYS A 160 -13.53 1.25 0.65
N PRO A 161 -12.27 1.54 1.06
CA PRO A 161 -11.17 0.59 0.87
C PRO A 161 -11.37 -0.75 1.57
N THR A 162 -12.15 -0.80 2.64
CA THR A 162 -12.45 -2.03 3.40
C THR A 162 -13.56 -2.89 2.78
N ALA A 163 -14.44 -2.30 1.97
CA ALA A 163 -15.58 -2.98 1.34
C ALA A 163 -15.31 -3.37 -0.12
N TYR A 164 -14.21 -2.87 -0.68
CA TYR A 164 -13.68 -3.23 -2.00
C TYR A 164 -12.60 -4.29 -1.81
#